data_AF-A0A9E0SRK4-F1
#
_entry.id   AF-A0A9E0SRK4-F1
#
_cell.length_a   1.000
_cell.length_b   1.000
_cell.length_c   1.000
_cell.angle_alpha   90.00
_cell.angle_beta   90.00
_cell.angle_gamma   90.00
#
_symmetry.space_group_name_H-M   'P 1'
#
loop_
_entity.id
_entity.type
_entity.pdbx_description
1 polymer ?
#
loop_
_entity_poly.entity_id
_entity_poly.type
_entity_poly.pdbx_seq_one_letter_code
_entity_poly.pdbx_strand_id
1 'polypeptide(L)'
;MDMAVDIKVIKQHLIDPEICIRCNTCEATCPVGAITHDDRNYVVKADVCNQCMACISPCPTGSIDNWRTMPLARAYTILEQFGWDELPAELPPEQLGGRIAAEPEPATEPAVAAAEAGFEVESETPSYGATTPPWSAAHAYTNLYPPKKPTTATVVGNFNCTEAGYANQTHHIVLDFGTMPFPVLEGQSIGIVPPGADAQGRPHHARQYSIASPRNGERPGYNNLALTVKRVLEDHQGRPVRGVASNYVCDLKVGDKVQVIGPFGHSFLMPNHPKSNIVMVCTGTGSAPMRAMT
;
A
#
# COMPACT_ATOMS: atom_id res chain seq x y z
N MET A 1 47.06 -3.79 28.53
CA MET A 1 45.91 -2.87 28.76
C MET A 1 44.82 -3.33 27.82
N ASP A 2 44.04 -4.31 28.27
CA ASP A 2 42.83 -4.72 27.55
C ASP A 2 41.76 -3.67 27.82
N MET A 3 41.64 -2.70 26.92
CA MET A 3 40.51 -1.79 26.91
C MET A 3 39.33 -2.53 26.27
N ALA A 4 38.54 -3.20 27.10
CA ALA A 4 37.20 -3.60 26.71
C ALA A 4 36.43 -2.31 26.41
N VAL A 5 36.26 -2.01 25.13
CA VAL A 5 35.37 -0.94 24.68
C VAL A 5 33.96 -1.45 24.93
N ASP A 6 33.24 -0.86 25.88
CA ASP A 6 31.83 -1.15 26.10
C ASP A 6 31.05 -0.75 24.83
N ILE A 7 30.72 -1.73 23.99
CA ILE A 7 29.94 -1.54 22.79
C ILE A 7 28.46 -1.44 23.22
N LYS A 8 27.96 -0.21 23.35
CA LYS A 8 26.53 0.01 23.58
C LYS A 8 25.74 -0.37 22.32
N VAL A 9 24.83 -1.33 22.44
CA VAL A 9 23.92 -1.78 21.37
C VAL A 9 22.56 -1.09 21.52
N ILE A 10 21.95 -0.72 20.40
CA ILE A 10 20.60 -0.15 20.33
C ILE A 10 19.72 -0.95 19.37
N LYS A 11 18.39 -0.82 19.56
CA LYS A 11 17.39 -1.19 18.56
C LYS A 11 16.98 0.08 17.83
N GLN A 12 17.64 0.36 16.71
CA GLN A 12 17.32 1.51 15.90
C GLN A 12 16.00 1.26 15.16
N HIS A 13 15.05 2.15 15.38
CA HIS A 13 13.77 2.19 14.65
C HIS A 13 14.00 2.76 13.25
N LEU A 14 13.41 2.15 12.22
CA LEU A 14 13.56 2.52 10.81
C LEU A 14 12.20 2.50 10.11
N ILE A 15 12.13 3.14 8.94
CA ILE A 15 10.95 3.13 8.07
C ILE A 15 11.36 2.45 6.77
N ASP A 16 10.57 1.47 6.33
CA ASP A 16 10.78 0.76 5.08
C ASP A 16 10.38 1.62 3.87
N PRO A 17 11.34 2.05 3.02
CA PRO A 17 11.04 2.87 1.86
C PRO A 17 10.25 2.14 0.77
N GLU A 18 10.31 0.80 0.73
CA GLU A 18 9.66 -0.02 -0.31
C GLU A 18 8.13 0.06 -0.19
N ILE A 19 7.62 -0.09 1.03
CA ILE A 19 6.18 -0.09 1.33
C ILE A 19 5.68 1.24 1.90
N CYS A 20 6.53 2.26 2.00
CA CYS A 20 6.13 3.59 2.46
C CYS A 20 5.37 4.36 1.38
N ILE A 21 4.11 4.72 1.67
CA ILE A 21 3.28 5.54 0.77
C ILE A 21 3.50 7.05 0.95
N ARG A 22 4.51 7.47 1.71
CA ARG A 22 4.91 8.88 1.89
C ARG A 22 3.77 9.78 2.38
N CYS A 23 2.92 9.24 3.25
CA CYS A 23 1.68 9.88 3.69
C CYS A 23 1.86 10.97 4.76
N ASN A 24 3.09 11.25 5.21
CA ASN A 24 3.42 12.19 6.30
C ASN A 24 2.84 11.87 7.69
N THR A 25 2.09 10.78 7.85
CA THR A 25 1.38 10.49 9.10
C THR A 25 2.34 10.27 10.27
N CYS A 26 3.44 9.57 10.03
CA CYS A 26 4.41 9.23 11.08
C CYS A 26 5.12 10.46 11.65
N GLU A 27 5.56 11.38 10.79
CA GLU A 27 6.21 12.63 11.20
C GLU A 27 5.24 13.54 11.95
N ALA A 28 4.02 13.74 11.42
CA ALA A 28 2.99 14.53 12.07
C ALA A 28 2.58 13.98 13.46
N THR A 29 2.68 12.67 13.67
CA THR A 29 2.31 12.02 14.94
C THR A 29 3.47 11.92 15.94
N CYS A 30 4.72 12.10 15.53
CA CYS A 30 5.88 11.88 16.40
C CYS A 30 5.98 12.98 17.48
N PRO A 31 5.75 12.69 18.77
CA PRO A 31 5.69 13.73 19.82
C PRO A 31 7.07 14.34 20.13
N VAL A 32 8.14 13.66 19.74
CA VAL A 32 9.53 14.07 20.00
C VAL A 32 10.27 14.57 18.75
N GLY A 33 9.59 14.64 17.59
CA GLY A 33 10.21 15.11 16.34
C GLY A 33 11.37 14.23 15.85
N ALA A 34 11.34 12.94 16.18
CA ALA A 34 12.37 11.97 15.80
C ALA A 34 12.24 11.49 14.34
N ILE A 35 11.19 11.88 13.62
CA ILE A 35 10.96 11.50 12.23
C ILE A 35 11.08 12.74 11.36
N THR A 36 11.69 12.59 10.19
CA THR A 36 11.86 13.63 9.18
C THR A 36 11.78 12.99 7.80
N HIS A 37 11.58 13.78 6.75
CA HIS A 37 11.61 13.29 5.37
C HIS A 37 12.38 14.20 4.42
N ASP A 38 12.73 13.63 3.27
CA ASP A 38 13.03 14.36 2.04
C ASP A 38 11.98 13.99 0.97
N ASP A 39 12.26 14.31 -0.30
CA ASP A 39 11.33 14.02 -1.41
C ASP A 39 11.12 12.51 -1.65
N ARG A 40 12.01 11.65 -1.13
CA ARG A 40 12.02 10.21 -1.41
C ARG A 40 11.63 9.38 -0.20
N ASN A 41 12.17 9.64 0.98
CA ASN A 41 12.10 8.75 2.14
C ASN A 41 11.73 9.50 3.43
N TYR A 42 10.96 8.82 4.28
CA TYR A 42 10.79 9.18 5.68
C TYR A 42 11.79 8.37 6.50
N VAL A 43 12.46 9.00 7.46
CA VAL A 43 13.58 8.40 8.20
C VAL A 43 13.51 8.74 9.69
N VAL A 44 14.14 7.92 10.52
CA VAL A 44 14.11 8.06 11.99
C VAL A 44 15.48 8.45 12.52
N LYS A 45 15.50 9.51 13.34
CA LYS A 45 16.68 10.00 14.07
C LYS A 45 16.94 9.11 15.28
N ALA A 46 17.98 8.29 15.23
CA ALA A 46 18.28 7.28 16.26
C ALA A 46 18.57 7.88 17.64
N ASP A 47 19.12 9.09 17.67
CA ASP A 47 19.48 9.84 18.87
C ASP A 47 18.29 10.58 19.51
N VAL A 48 17.23 10.85 18.75
CA VAL A 48 16.01 11.53 19.22
C VAL A 48 14.90 10.55 19.56
N CYS A 49 14.81 9.42 18.86
CA CYS A 49 13.75 8.43 19.06
C CYS A 49 13.82 7.81 20.47
N ASN A 50 12.75 7.97 21.23
CA ASN A 50 12.60 7.42 22.58
C ASN A 50 11.76 6.13 22.63
N GLN A 51 11.43 5.55 21.48
CA GLN A 51 10.68 4.29 21.36
C GLN A 51 9.28 4.31 22.01
N CYS A 52 8.59 5.45 21.99
CA CYS A 52 7.22 5.57 22.51
C CYS A 52 6.13 4.90 21.63
N MET A 53 6.47 4.51 20.39
CA MET A 53 5.60 3.78 19.45
C MET A 53 4.31 4.50 18.99
N ALA A 54 4.19 5.81 19.25
CA ALA A 54 3.02 6.60 18.83
C ALA A 54 2.77 6.59 17.31
N CYS A 55 3.82 6.43 16.51
CA CYS A 55 3.77 6.44 15.06
C CYS A 55 3.40 5.08 14.41
N ILE A 56 3.34 3.99 15.18
CA ILE A 56 3.03 2.63 14.68
C ILE A 56 1.56 2.54 14.24
N SER A 57 0.64 2.76 15.18
CA SER A 57 -0.79 2.54 14.92
C SER A 57 -1.34 3.39 13.77
N PRO A 58 -0.91 4.64 13.57
CA PRO A 58 -1.37 5.47 12.46
C PRO A 58 -0.81 5.07 11.09
N CYS A 59 0.25 4.26 11.02
CA CYS A 59 0.86 3.88 9.74
C CYS A 59 -0.07 2.89 8.99
N PRO A 60 -0.63 3.29 7.84
CA PRO A 60 -1.61 2.47 7.14
C PRO A 60 -0.99 1.25 6.44
N THR A 61 0.30 1.32 6.10
CA THR A 61 1.04 0.23 5.44
C THR A 61 1.88 -0.61 6.40
N GLY A 62 2.10 -0.12 7.62
CA GLY A 62 3.06 -0.74 8.55
C GLY A 62 4.52 -0.52 8.16
N SER A 63 4.85 0.37 7.23
CA SER A 63 6.24 0.67 6.83
C SER A 63 7.14 1.05 8.01
N ILE A 64 6.56 1.58 9.08
CA ILE A 64 7.27 1.99 10.28
C ILE A 64 7.54 0.84 11.28
N ASP A 65 7.07 -0.37 11.03
CA ASP A 65 7.18 -1.50 11.97
C ASP A 65 8.53 -2.23 11.84
N ASN A 66 9.64 -1.49 11.75
CA ASN A 66 10.95 -2.03 11.42
C ASN A 66 12.04 -1.59 12.41
N TRP A 67 12.82 -2.55 12.92
CA TRP A 67 13.94 -2.28 13.82
C TRP A 67 15.18 -3.06 13.42
N ARG A 68 16.35 -2.44 13.61
CA ARG A 68 17.64 -3.09 13.45
C ARG A 68 18.44 -3.01 14.73
N THR A 69 18.95 -4.14 15.17
CA THR A 69 19.90 -4.18 16.29
C THR A 69 21.26 -3.76 15.76
N MET A 70 21.83 -2.69 16.31
CA MET A 70 23.07 -2.08 15.81
C MET A 70 23.91 -1.56 16.98
N PRO A 71 25.25 -1.57 16.91
CA PRO A 71 26.08 -0.78 17.82
C PRO A 71 25.74 0.70 17.70
N LEU A 72 25.60 1.42 18.81
CA LEU A 72 25.26 2.85 18.85
C LEU A 72 26.23 3.69 18.01
N ALA A 73 27.52 3.33 18.02
CA ALA A 73 28.55 4.00 17.23
C ALA A 73 28.39 3.83 15.71
N ARG A 74 27.55 2.87 15.28
CA ARG A 74 27.22 2.57 13.88
C ARG A 74 25.71 2.66 13.62
N ALA A 75 24.99 3.46 14.42
CA ALA A 75 23.60 3.76 14.13
C ALA A 75 23.52 4.42 12.75
N TYR A 76 22.58 3.98 11.92
CA TYR A 76 22.38 4.53 10.59
C TYR A 76 22.02 6.01 10.69
N THR A 77 22.74 6.83 9.95
CA THR A 77 22.51 8.26 9.86
C THR A 77 21.27 8.56 9.02
N ILE A 78 20.75 9.79 9.16
CA ILE A 78 19.64 10.30 8.32
C ILE A 78 20.00 10.23 6.82
N LEU A 79 21.24 10.59 6.47
CA LEU A 79 21.71 10.65 5.08
C LEU A 79 21.76 9.26 4.45
N GLU A 80 22.20 8.24 5.20
CA GLU A 80 22.17 6.85 4.71
C GLU A 80 20.74 6.39 4.46
N GLN A 81 19.83 6.66 5.40
CA GLN A 81 18.42 6.26 5.29
C GLN A 81 17.71 6.90 4.08
N PHE A 82 18.04 8.14 3.73
CA PHE A 82 17.49 8.79 2.53
C PHE A 82 17.93 8.12 1.21
N GLY A 83 19.04 7.38 1.23
CA GLY A 83 19.57 6.71 0.05
C GLY A 83 18.95 5.35 -0.26
N TRP A 84 18.13 4.78 0.63
CA TRP A 84 17.67 3.40 0.53
C TRP A 84 16.44 3.22 -0.36
N ASP A 85 16.46 2.14 -1.15
CA ASP A 85 15.30 1.61 -1.88
C ASP A 85 14.59 0.50 -1.10
N GLU A 86 15.34 -0.23 -0.28
CA GLU A 86 14.89 -1.32 0.58
C GLU A 86 15.64 -1.25 1.91
N LEU A 87 15.10 -1.85 2.97
CA LEU A 87 15.79 -1.87 4.27
C LEU A 87 17.07 -2.71 4.22
N PRO A 88 18.16 -2.25 4.87
CA PRO A 88 19.35 -3.07 5.01
C PRO A 88 19.06 -4.34 5.82
N ALA A 89 19.77 -5.42 5.49
CA ALA A 89 19.72 -6.69 6.21
C ALA A 89 20.18 -6.52 7.67
N GLU A 90 19.75 -7.44 8.54
CA GLU A 90 20.21 -7.45 9.93
C GLU A 90 21.71 -7.77 10.02
N LEU A 91 22.41 -7.08 10.93
CA LEU A 91 23.80 -7.38 11.18
C LEU A 91 23.93 -8.75 11.86
N PRO A 92 24.87 -9.61 11.40
CA PRO A 92 25.11 -10.88 12.05
C PRO A 92 25.73 -10.67 13.45
N PRO A 93 25.56 -11.62 14.39
CA PRO A 93 25.95 -11.44 15.80
C PRO A 93 27.41 -11.04 16.02
N GLU A 94 28.31 -11.50 15.15
CA GLU A 94 29.74 -11.18 15.20
C GLU A 94 29.99 -9.69 15.02
N GLN A 95 29.12 -9.01 14.26
CA GLN A 95 29.20 -7.57 14.02
C GLN A 95 28.46 -6.75 15.08
N LEU A 96 27.73 -7.36 16.02
CA LEU A 96 27.00 -6.62 17.08
C LEU A 96 27.87 -6.36 18.32
N GLY A 97 29.01 -7.03 18.46
CA GLY A 97 29.99 -6.72 19.51
C GLY A 97 29.55 -7.13 20.92
N GLY A 98 29.16 -8.40 21.12
CA GLY A 98 28.91 -8.98 22.44
C GLY A 98 27.95 -10.17 22.39
N ARG A 99 28.32 -11.28 23.05
CA ARG A 99 27.61 -12.59 23.03
C ARG A 99 26.12 -12.46 23.39
N ILE A 100 25.25 -12.87 22.47
CA ILE A 100 23.82 -13.12 22.71
C ILE A 100 23.62 -14.64 22.73
N ALA A 101 22.88 -15.14 23.73
CA ALA A 101 22.51 -16.55 23.84
C ALA A 101 21.61 -16.94 22.66
N ALA A 102 21.98 -18.03 21.97
CA ALA A 102 21.29 -18.53 20.79
C ALA A 102 20.06 -19.38 21.18
N GLU A 103 18.97 -19.20 20.44
CA GLU A 103 17.96 -20.24 20.17
C GLU A 103 17.70 -20.28 18.65
N PRO A 104 17.32 -21.44 18.08
CA PRO A 104 17.76 -21.85 16.75
C PRO A 104 16.86 -21.40 15.59
N GLU A 105 17.49 -21.20 14.43
CA GLU A 105 16.87 -21.04 13.11
C GLU A 105 16.23 -22.33 12.57
N PRO A 106 15.22 -22.23 11.70
CA PRO A 106 14.95 -23.25 10.69
C PRO A 106 15.61 -22.91 9.34
N ALA A 107 16.20 -23.94 8.73
CA ALA A 107 17.06 -23.91 7.56
C ALA A 107 16.35 -23.65 6.22
N THR A 108 17.12 -23.06 5.29
CA THR A 108 16.78 -22.84 3.87
C THR A 108 17.31 -23.93 2.92
N GLU A 109 16.39 -24.35 2.04
CA GLU A 109 16.51 -24.55 0.57
C GLU A 109 17.30 -25.76 -0.03
N PRO A 110 16.94 -26.18 -1.27
CA PRO A 110 17.57 -25.58 -2.46
C PRO A 110 16.67 -25.40 -3.71
N ALA A 111 17.03 -24.37 -4.48
CA ALA A 111 16.64 -24.13 -5.87
C ALA A 111 17.27 -25.14 -6.86
N VAL A 112 16.62 -25.37 -8.01
CA VAL A 112 17.24 -26.02 -9.19
C VAL A 112 16.84 -25.37 -10.52
N ALA A 113 17.90 -24.90 -11.20
CA ALA A 113 18.24 -24.86 -12.62
C ALA A 113 17.23 -24.46 -13.71
N ALA A 114 17.69 -23.51 -14.54
CA ALA A 114 17.14 -23.11 -15.82
C ALA A 114 17.50 -24.09 -16.95
N ALA A 115 16.62 -24.19 -17.94
CA ALA A 115 16.92 -24.68 -19.29
C ALA A 115 16.16 -23.80 -20.30
N GLU A 116 16.87 -23.31 -21.31
CA GLU A 116 16.36 -22.49 -22.41
C GLU A 116 15.70 -23.35 -23.49
N ALA A 117 14.58 -22.88 -24.03
CA ALA A 117 14.12 -23.25 -25.36
C ALA A 117 13.33 -22.05 -25.94
N GLY A 118 13.81 -21.51 -27.06
CA GLY A 118 13.18 -20.42 -27.77
C GLY A 118 11.92 -20.86 -28.51
N PHE A 119 10.94 -19.96 -28.57
CA PHE A 119 9.82 -20.04 -29.50
C PHE A 119 9.52 -18.63 -30.04
N GLU A 120 9.51 -18.52 -31.35
CA GLU A 120 8.99 -17.36 -32.09
C GLU A 120 7.47 -17.34 -31.99
N VAL A 121 6.88 -16.16 -31.80
CA VAL A 121 5.42 -15.98 -31.79
C VAL A 121 5.06 -14.95 -32.87
N GLU A 122 4.39 -15.44 -33.91
CA GLU A 122 3.72 -14.60 -34.91
C GLU A 122 2.62 -13.76 -34.24
N SER A 123 2.63 -12.46 -34.53
CA SER A 123 1.71 -11.49 -33.96
C SER A 123 0.43 -11.40 -34.78
N GLU A 124 -0.71 -11.79 -34.20
CA GLU A 124 -2.03 -11.34 -34.64
C GLU A 124 -2.66 -10.45 -33.55
N THR A 125 -3.13 -9.27 -33.95
CA THR A 125 -3.70 -8.24 -33.08
C THR A 125 -5.11 -8.62 -32.59
N PRO A 126 -5.42 -8.72 -31.28
CA PRO A 126 -6.78 -8.94 -30.80
C PRO A 126 -7.46 -7.64 -30.32
N SER A 127 -8.78 -7.61 -30.53
CA SER A 127 -9.73 -6.62 -30.04
C SER A 127 -9.59 -6.37 -28.53
N TYR A 128 -9.53 -5.09 -28.14
CA TYR A 128 -9.24 -4.65 -26.78
C TYR A 128 -10.26 -5.15 -25.72
N GLY A 129 -9.80 -6.02 -24.82
CA GLY A 129 -10.44 -6.39 -23.56
C GLY A 129 -10.46 -7.90 -23.30
N ALA A 130 -9.60 -8.40 -22.40
CA ALA A 130 -9.64 -9.80 -21.98
C ALA A 130 -10.97 -10.10 -21.27
N THR A 131 -11.71 -11.12 -21.73
CA THR A 131 -12.95 -11.57 -21.10
C THR A 131 -12.72 -12.72 -20.12
N THR A 132 -11.59 -13.41 -20.25
CA THR A 132 -11.16 -14.51 -19.37
C THR A 132 -9.94 -14.09 -18.55
N PRO A 133 -9.93 -14.36 -17.23
CA PRO A 133 -8.72 -14.19 -16.44
C PRO A 133 -7.59 -15.11 -16.94
N PRO A 134 -6.32 -14.80 -16.59
CA PRO A 134 -5.23 -15.75 -16.76
C PRO A 134 -5.55 -17.10 -16.12
N TRP A 135 -5.16 -18.19 -16.77
CA TRP A 135 -5.43 -19.55 -16.30
C TRP A 135 -4.88 -19.83 -14.89
N SER A 136 -3.79 -19.15 -14.50
CA SER A 136 -3.14 -19.29 -13.20
C SER A 136 -3.66 -18.32 -12.14
N ALA A 137 -4.64 -17.47 -12.47
CA ALA A 137 -5.24 -16.56 -11.51
C ALA A 137 -6.01 -17.32 -10.42
N ALA A 138 -6.05 -16.75 -9.21
CA ALA A 138 -6.86 -17.29 -8.13
C ALA A 138 -8.37 -17.12 -8.44
N HIS A 139 -9.21 -17.97 -7.82
CA HIS A 139 -10.65 -17.86 -7.97
C HIS A 139 -11.19 -16.59 -7.28
N ALA A 140 -11.72 -15.66 -8.08
CA ALA A 140 -12.28 -14.41 -7.57
C ALA A 140 -13.68 -14.57 -6.97
N TYR A 141 -13.92 -13.90 -5.85
CA TYR A 141 -15.27 -13.68 -5.34
C TYR A 141 -15.82 -12.38 -5.93
N THR A 142 -17.06 -12.40 -6.40
CA THR A 142 -17.73 -11.20 -6.92
C THR A 142 -19.12 -11.06 -6.32
N ASN A 143 -19.61 -9.83 -6.22
CA ASN A 143 -20.96 -9.49 -5.76
C ASN A 143 -21.30 -10.01 -4.35
N LEU A 144 -20.30 -10.16 -3.48
CA LEU A 144 -20.50 -10.63 -2.10
C LEU A 144 -21.41 -9.68 -1.30
N TYR A 145 -21.25 -8.38 -1.54
CA TYR A 145 -22.07 -7.30 -0.97
C TYR A 145 -22.80 -6.56 -2.10
N PRO A 146 -24.04 -6.96 -2.43
CA PRO A 146 -24.81 -6.35 -3.51
C PRO A 146 -25.36 -4.96 -3.11
N PRO A 147 -25.82 -4.13 -4.06
CA PRO A 147 -26.39 -2.80 -3.77
C PRO A 147 -27.55 -2.78 -2.75
N LYS A 148 -28.30 -3.87 -2.63
CA LYS A 148 -29.40 -4.01 -1.65
C LYS A 148 -28.91 -4.33 -0.23
N LYS A 149 -27.68 -4.83 -0.09
CA LYS A 149 -27.05 -5.21 1.18
C LYS A 149 -25.57 -4.81 1.13
N PRO A 150 -25.27 -3.50 1.10
CA PRO A 150 -23.91 -3.01 1.15
C PRO A 150 -23.26 -3.36 2.50
N THR A 151 -21.93 -3.35 2.52
CA THR A 151 -21.16 -3.37 3.76
C THR A 151 -20.65 -1.97 4.10
N THR A 152 -20.09 -1.80 5.29
CA THR A 152 -19.50 -0.55 5.75
C THR A 152 -18.01 -0.73 6.01
N ALA A 153 -17.19 0.18 5.46
CA ALA A 153 -15.77 0.28 5.77
C ALA A 153 -15.49 1.57 6.54
N THR A 154 -14.38 1.59 7.28
CA THR A 154 -13.87 2.76 7.99
C THR A 154 -12.71 3.34 7.21
N VAL A 155 -12.67 4.65 7.05
CA VAL A 155 -11.51 5.32 6.45
C VAL A 155 -10.39 5.33 7.48
N VAL A 156 -9.27 4.68 7.16
CA VAL A 156 -8.07 4.65 8.01
C VAL A 156 -6.93 5.48 7.43
N GLY A 157 -7.04 5.87 6.15
CA GLY A 157 -6.11 6.80 5.50
C GLY A 157 -6.77 7.55 4.35
N ASN A 158 -6.45 8.82 4.20
CA ASN A 158 -6.81 9.63 3.03
C ASN A 158 -5.69 10.65 2.79
N PHE A 159 -4.92 10.43 1.73
CA PHE A 159 -3.71 11.21 1.45
C PHE A 159 -3.76 11.76 0.04
N ASN A 160 -3.56 13.06 -0.12
CA ASN A 160 -3.39 13.66 -1.44
C ASN A 160 -1.99 13.29 -1.96
N CYS A 161 -1.94 12.51 -3.05
CA CYS A 161 -0.71 12.05 -3.70
C CYS A 161 -0.26 12.97 -4.84
N THR A 162 -0.88 14.14 -4.97
CA THR A 162 -0.48 15.15 -5.95
C THR A 162 0.24 16.30 -5.26
N GLU A 163 1.31 16.75 -5.89
CA GLU A 163 2.12 17.87 -5.40
C GLU A 163 1.26 19.12 -5.19
N ALA A 164 1.63 19.92 -4.19
CA ALA A 164 0.94 21.17 -3.89
C ALA A 164 0.99 22.12 -5.11
N GLY A 165 -0.11 22.83 -5.37
CA GLY A 165 -0.22 23.77 -6.49
C GLY A 165 -0.88 23.22 -7.74
N TYR A 166 -1.09 21.90 -7.85
CA TYR A 166 -1.87 21.30 -8.94
C TYR A 166 -3.36 21.23 -8.59
N ALA A 167 -4.21 21.65 -9.53
CA ALA A 167 -5.67 21.62 -9.36
C ALA A 167 -6.25 20.20 -9.34
N ASN A 168 -5.57 19.24 -9.99
CA ASN A 168 -6.04 17.87 -10.14
C ASN A 168 -5.63 16.99 -8.95
N GLN A 169 -6.36 17.07 -7.85
CA GLN A 169 -6.09 16.23 -6.68
C GLN A 169 -6.36 14.75 -6.96
N THR A 170 -5.38 13.89 -6.65
CA THR A 170 -5.54 12.42 -6.64
C THR A 170 -5.20 11.90 -5.27
N HIS A 171 -6.12 11.17 -4.66
CA HIS A 171 -6.00 10.70 -3.29
C HIS A 171 -5.77 9.19 -3.25
N HIS A 172 -4.91 8.76 -2.34
CA HIS A 172 -4.80 7.39 -1.88
C HIS A 172 -5.68 7.22 -0.63
N ILE A 173 -6.71 6.40 -0.75
CA ILE A 173 -7.71 6.17 0.29
C ILE A 173 -7.55 4.75 0.81
N VAL A 174 -7.41 4.57 2.12
CA VAL A 174 -7.31 3.26 2.77
C VAL A 174 -8.58 3.01 3.57
N LEU A 175 -9.24 1.89 3.28
CA LEU A 175 -10.50 1.46 3.87
C LEU A 175 -10.29 0.19 4.67
N ASP A 176 -10.73 0.17 5.93
CA ASP A 176 -10.67 -0.98 6.82
C ASP A 176 -12.07 -1.57 7.05
N PHE A 177 -12.20 -2.88 6.80
CA PHE A 177 -13.43 -3.65 7.00
C PHE A 177 -13.47 -4.33 8.38
N GLY A 178 -12.42 -4.20 9.19
CA GLY A 178 -12.33 -4.82 10.50
C GLY A 178 -12.53 -6.33 10.43
N THR A 179 -13.49 -6.87 11.18
CA THR A 179 -13.78 -8.31 11.17
C THR A 179 -14.70 -8.76 10.04
N MET A 180 -15.19 -7.84 9.19
CA MET A 180 -16.15 -8.18 8.12
C MET A 180 -15.44 -8.80 6.91
N PRO A 181 -15.68 -10.08 6.55
CA PRO A 181 -14.95 -10.71 5.46
C PRO A 181 -15.17 -9.98 4.12
N PHE A 182 -14.11 -9.46 3.52
CA PHE A 182 -14.15 -8.81 2.22
C PHE A 182 -12.95 -9.27 1.37
N PRO A 183 -12.93 -10.54 0.92
CA PRO A 183 -11.80 -11.07 0.17
C PRO A 183 -11.72 -10.41 -1.21
N VAL A 184 -10.55 -9.91 -1.56
CA VAL A 184 -10.27 -9.26 -2.85
C VAL A 184 -9.06 -9.89 -3.51
N LEU A 185 -8.98 -9.80 -4.82
CA LEU A 185 -7.79 -10.12 -5.60
C LEU A 185 -7.32 -8.88 -6.36
N GLU A 186 -6.04 -8.86 -6.70
CA GLU A 186 -5.44 -7.84 -7.54
C GLU A 186 -6.18 -7.77 -8.88
N GLY A 187 -6.51 -6.56 -9.33
CA GLY A 187 -7.30 -6.33 -10.54
C GLY A 187 -8.83 -6.32 -10.36
N GLN A 188 -9.33 -6.56 -9.15
CA GLN A 188 -10.74 -6.34 -8.82
C GLN A 188 -11.05 -4.87 -8.52
N SER A 189 -12.35 -4.55 -8.47
CA SER A 189 -12.87 -3.24 -8.09
C SER A 189 -13.89 -3.34 -6.96
N ILE A 190 -14.14 -2.22 -6.28
CA ILE A 190 -15.27 -2.06 -5.35
C ILE A 190 -16.13 -0.88 -5.75
N GLY A 191 -17.39 -0.87 -5.33
CA GLY A 191 -18.28 0.26 -5.51
C GLY A 191 -18.43 1.05 -4.21
N ILE A 192 -18.22 2.36 -4.26
CA ILE A 192 -18.57 3.27 -3.16
C ILE A 192 -19.95 3.86 -3.42
N VAL A 193 -20.83 3.83 -2.43
CA VAL A 193 -22.16 4.44 -2.46
C VAL A 193 -22.09 5.80 -1.76
N PRO A 194 -22.14 6.92 -2.50
CA PRO A 194 -22.15 8.24 -1.87
C PRO A 194 -23.46 8.46 -1.11
N PRO A 195 -23.44 9.15 0.05
CA PRO A 195 -24.65 9.48 0.78
C PRO A 195 -25.48 10.53 0.04
N GLY A 196 -26.79 10.59 0.31
CA GLY A 196 -27.69 11.59 -0.26
C GLY A 196 -28.46 11.10 -1.48
N ALA A 197 -29.11 12.04 -2.16
CA ALA A 197 -30.01 11.79 -3.26
C ALA A 197 -29.77 12.75 -4.43
N ASP A 198 -30.13 12.32 -5.64
CA ASP A 198 -30.14 13.16 -6.83
C ASP A 198 -31.28 14.20 -6.80
N ALA A 199 -31.34 15.04 -7.84
CA ALA A 199 -32.36 16.08 -7.96
C ALA A 199 -33.80 15.54 -8.05
N GLN A 200 -33.97 14.24 -8.30
CA GLN A 200 -35.26 13.54 -8.34
C GLN A 200 -35.55 12.78 -7.03
N GLY A 201 -34.73 12.97 -5.99
CA GLY A 201 -34.88 12.31 -4.69
C GLY A 201 -34.45 10.85 -4.68
N ARG A 202 -33.81 10.34 -5.74
CA ARG A 202 -33.32 8.96 -5.80
C ARG A 202 -31.94 8.85 -5.16
N PRO A 203 -31.64 7.80 -4.39
CA PRO A 203 -30.31 7.60 -3.81
C PRO A 203 -29.21 7.65 -4.87
N HIS A 204 -28.05 8.21 -4.52
CA HIS A 204 -26.93 8.26 -5.45
C HIS A 204 -26.47 6.86 -5.87
N HIS A 205 -26.20 6.69 -7.17
CA HIS A 205 -25.64 5.45 -7.68
C HIS A 205 -24.21 5.22 -7.18
N ALA A 206 -23.88 3.96 -6.92
CA ALA A 206 -22.52 3.55 -6.61
C ALA A 206 -21.56 3.84 -7.77
N ARG A 207 -20.33 4.26 -7.46
CA ARG A 207 -19.24 4.40 -8.44
C ARG A 207 -18.16 3.38 -8.15
N GLN A 208 -17.69 2.70 -9.18
CA GLN A 208 -16.65 1.69 -9.07
C GLN A 208 -15.26 2.33 -9.09
N TYR A 209 -14.38 1.79 -8.25
CA TYR A 209 -12.97 2.15 -8.16
C TYR A 209 -12.15 0.86 -8.14
N SER A 210 -11.10 0.80 -8.96
CA SER A 210 -10.14 -0.30 -8.94
C SER A 210 -9.41 -0.32 -7.61
N ILE A 211 -9.21 -1.52 -7.07
CA ILE A 211 -8.43 -1.71 -5.85
C ILE A 211 -6.96 -1.43 -6.18
N ALA A 212 -6.30 -0.70 -5.29
CA ALA A 212 -4.93 -0.25 -5.42
C ALA A 212 -3.94 -1.00 -4.53
N SER A 213 -4.43 -1.87 -3.64
CA SER A 213 -3.65 -2.67 -2.69
C SER A 213 -3.62 -4.16 -3.09
N PRO A 214 -2.61 -4.93 -2.66
CA PRO A 214 -2.62 -6.38 -2.81
C PRO A 214 -3.74 -7.05 -1.98
N ARG A 215 -3.97 -8.34 -2.21
CA ARG A 215 -5.05 -9.10 -1.56
C ARG A 215 -4.94 -9.24 -0.04
N ASN A 216 -3.75 -9.01 0.52
CA ASN A 216 -3.50 -9.00 1.97
C ASN A 216 -3.61 -7.58 2.58
N GLY A 217 -4.06 -6.60 1.78
CA GLY A 217 -4.27 -5.22 2.19
C GLY A 217 -3.05 -4.32 2.05
N GLU A 218 -3.19 -3.05 2.44
CA GLU A 218 -2.06 -2.13 2.57
C GLU A 218 -1.09 -2.55 3.67
N ARG A 219 -1.63 -3.17 4.73
CA ARG A 219 -0.84 -3.72 5.84
C ARG A 219 -1.18 -5.19 6.00
N PRO A 220 -0.21 -6.10 5.83
CA PRO A 220 -0.44 -7.53 5.98
C PRO A 220 -1.11 -7.87 7.33
N GLY A 221 -2.13 -8.73 7.29
CA GLY A 221 -2.87 -9.14 8.48
C GLY A 221 -3.99 -8.18 8.91
N TYR A 222 -4.16 -7.05 8.23
CA TYR A 222 -5.29 -6.16 8.39
C TYR A 222 -6.28 -6.37 7.24
N ASN A 223 -7.57 -6.35 7.54
CA ASN A 223 -8.63 -6.47 6.55
C ASN A 223 -8.92 -5.11 5.92
N ASN A 224 -7.89 -4.52 5.31
CA ASN A 224 -7.96 -3.23 4.65
C ASN A 224 -7.67 -3.34 3.16
N LEU A 225 -8.06 -2.33 2.40
CA LEU A 225 -7.67 -2.17 1.00
C LEU A 225 -7.53 -0.69 0.67
N ALA A 226 -6.84 -0.38 -0.43
CA ALA A 226 -6.71 0.97 -0.91
C ALA A 226 -7.41 1.25 -2.25
N LEU A 227 -7.70 2.53 -2.47
CA LEU A 227 -8.21 3.09 -3.73
C LEU A 227 -7.35 4.27 -4.17
N THR A 228 -7.22 4.45 -5.49
CA THR A 228 -6.64 5.67 -6.09
C THR A 228 -7.76 6.48 -6.73
N VAL A 229 -8.10 7.63 -6.14
CA VAL A 229 -9.27 8.43 -6.53
C VAL A 229 -8.88 9.83 -6.95
N LYS A 230 -9.10 10.15 -8.23
CA LYS A 230 -8.98 11.52 -8.75
C LYS A 230 -10.25 12.31 -8.47
N ARG A 231 -10.10 13.50 -7.88
CA ARG A 231 -11.20 14.47 -7.73
C ARG A 231 -11.62 14.98 -9.12
N VAL A 232 -12.92 14.87 -9.41
CA VAL A 232 -13.49 15.34 -10.68
C VAL A 232 -14.11 16.71 -10.46
N LEU A 233 -13.53 17.73 -11.11
CA LEU A 233 -13.96 19.13 -11.04
C LEU A 233 -14.51 19.67 -12.37
N GLU A 234 -14.46 18.86 -13.42
CA GLU A 234 -14.87 19.21 -14.78
C GLU A 234 -15.62 18.04 -15.41
N ASP A 235 -16.63 18.35 -16.23
CA ASP A 235 -17.32 17.35 -17.05
C ASP A 235 -16.55 17.07 -18.34
N HIS A 236 -17.07 16.15 -19.17
CA HIS A 236 -16.43 15.80 -20.44
C HIS A 236 -16.38 16.96 -21.45
N GLN A 237 -17.16 18.02 -21.25
CA GLN A 237 -17.15 19.23 -22.08
C GLN A 237 -16.25 20.33 -21.49
N GLY A 238 -15.51 20.04 -20.41
CA GLY A 238 -14.64 21.00 -19.71
C GLY A 238 -15.41 22.00 -18.86
N ARG A 239 -16.71 21.78 -18.59
CA ARG A 239 -17.49 22.67 -17.74
C ARG A 239 -17.26 22.35 -16.27
N PRO A 240 -17.09 23.35 -15.40
CA PRO A 240 -16.92 23.10 -13.97
C PRO A 240 -18.10 22.32 -13.37
N VAL A 241 -17.80 21.19 -12.75
CA VAL A 241 -18.78 20.34 -12.04
C VAL A 241 -18.13 19.70 -10.84
N ARG A 242 -18.86 19.56 -9.74
CA ARG A 242 -18.38 18.77 -8.59
C ARG A 242 -18.87 17.33 -8.75
N GLY A 243 -18.01 16.43 -9.22
CA GLY A 243 -18.35 15.01 -9.34
C GLY A 243 -18.74 14.41 -7.97
N VAL A 244 -19.96 13.89 -7.86
CA VAL A 244 -20.58 13.47 -6.58
C VAL A 244 -19.70 12.49 -5.81
N ALA A 245 -19.37 11.34 -6.42
CA ALA A 245 -18.66 10.27 -5.73
C ALA A 245 -17.17 10.59 -5.50
N SER A 246 -16.47 11.14 -6.49
CA SER A 246 -15.05 11.44 -6.37
C SER A 246 -14.78 12.54 -5.34
N ASN A 247 -15.60 13.60 -5.30
CA ASN A 247 -15.44 14.63 -4.28
C ASN A 247 -15.79 14.09 -2.90
N TYR A 248 -16.90 13.35 -2.77
CA TYR A 248 -17.25 12.68 -1.51
C TYR A 248 -16.07 11.86 -0.98
N VAL A 249 -15.49 10.99 -1.81
CA VAL A 249 -14.40 10.10 -1.39
C VAL A 249 -13.12 10.88 -1.05
N CYS A 250 -12.74 11.87 -1.85
CA CYS A 250 -11.57 12.70 -1.56
C CYS A 250 -11.75 13.58 -0.30
N ASP A 251 -12.98 13.92 0.09
CA ASP A 251 -13.30 14.76 1.26
C ASP A 251 -13.39 13.97 2.57
N LEU A 252 -13.39 12.63 2.52
CA LEU A 252 -13.51 11.77 3.69
C LEU A 252 -12.36 11.97 4.69
N LYS A 253 -12.66 11.91 5.97
CA LYS A 253 -11.68 11.98 7.05
C LYS A 253 -11.42 10.61 7.64
N VAL A 254 -10.25 10.42 8.23
CA VAL A 254 -9.94 9.23 9.03
C VAL A 254 -11.00 9.08 10.13
N GLY A 255 -11.57 7.89 10.24
CA GLY A 255 -12.70 7.57 11.13
C GLY A 255 -14.08 7.58 10.46
N ASP A 256 -14.22 8.21 9.28
CA ASP A 256 -15.50 8.23 8.57
C ASP A 256 -15.93 6.83 8.13
N LYS A 257 -17.24 6.62 8.07
CA LYS A 257 -17.86 5.36 7.63
C LYS A 257 -18.38 5.49 6.21
N VAL A 258 -18.06 4.51 5.36
CA VAL A 258 -18.40 4.51 3.94
C VAL A 258 -19.15 3.24 3.56
N GLN A 259 -20.20 3.39 2.78
CA GLN A 259 -20.95 2.26 2.22
C GLN A 259 -20.24 1.70 0.99
N VAL A 260 -19.97 0.40 1.02
CA VAL A 260 -19.20 -0.34 0.01
C VAL A 260 -20.01 -1.51 -0.52
N ILE A 261 -19.92 -1.74 -1.83
CA ILE A 261 -20.49 -2.88 -2.54
C ILE A 261 -19.39 -3.61 -3.35
N GLY A 262 -19.61 -4.87 -3.67
CA GLY A 262 -18.65 -5.71 -4.41
C GLY A 262 -18.12 -6.87 -3.57
N PRO A 263 -16.89 -7.36 -3.83
CA PRO A 263 -15.99 -6.97 -4.93
C PRO A 263 -16.60 -7.22 -6.31
N PHE A 264 -16.03 -6.62 -7.36
CA PHE A 264 -16.41 -6.84 -8.76
C PHE A 264 -15.20 -7.15 -9.62
N GLY A 265 -15.46 -7.67 -10.82
CA GLY A 265 -14.42 -7.98 -11.80
C GLY A 265 -13.76 -9.33 -11.57
N HIS A 266 -13.48 -10.00 -12.68
CA HIS A 266 -12.73 -11.26 -12.72
C HIS A 266 -11.83 -11.36 -13.96
N SER A 267 -11.70 -10.29 -14.75
CA SER A 267 -10.99 -10.33 -16.03
C SER A 267 -9.53 -9.88 -15.93
N PHE A 268 -9.25 -8.92 -15.05
CA PHE A 268 -7.93 -8.31 -14.89
C PHE A 268 -7.12 -8.94 -13.74
N LEU A 269 -7.38 -10.21 -13.41
CA LEU A 269 -6.74 -10.87 -12.29
C LEU A 269 -5.25 -11.10 -12.55
N MET A 270 -4.44 -10.97 -11.50
CA MET A 270 -3.02 -11.29 -11.54
C MET A 270 -2.81 -12.81 -11.72
N PRO A 271 -1.92 -13.25 -12.64
CA PRO A 271 -1.52 -14.66 -12.72
C PRO A 271 -0.69 -15.06 -11.50
N ASN A 272 -0.94 -16.22 -10.90
CA ASN A 272 -0.12 -16.71 -9.78
C ASN A 272 1.14 -17.49 -10.23
N HIS A 273 1.29 -17.76 -11.53
CA HIS A 273 2.44 -18.51 -12.02
C HIS A 273 3.69 -17.60 -12.00
N PRO A 274 4.77 -17.94 -11.28
CA PRO A 274 5.89 -17.02 -11.01
C PRO A 274 6.70 -16.64 -12.25
N LYS A 275 6.60 -17.41 -13.35
CA LYS A 275 7.24 -17.10 -14.64
C LYS A 275 6.34 -16.34 -15.62
N SER A 276 5.18 -15.84 -15.17
CA SER A 276 4.30 -15.05 -16.03
C SER A 276 4.91 -13.69 -16.33
N ASN A 277 4.95 -13.33 -17.61
CA ASN A 277 5.34 -11.98 -18.03
C ASN A 277 4.10 -11.07 -17.98
N ILE A 278 4.19 -9.94 -17.29
CA ILE A 278 3.09 -8.99 -17.14
C ILE A 278 3.51 -7.66 -17.78
N VAL A 279 2.81 -7.25 -18.84
CA VAL A 279 2.93 -5.91 -19.42
C VAL A 279 1.77 -5.06 -18.94
N MET A 280 2.08 -3.98 -18.24
CA MET A 280 1.09 -3.10 -17.64
C MET A 280 1.13 -1.73 -18.31
N VAL A 281 0.00 -1.31 -18.91
CA VAL A 281 -0.15 0.01 -19.53
C VAL A 281 -1.24 0.76 -18.80
N CYS A 282 -0.93 1.94 -18.27
CA CYS A 282 -1.89 2.74 -17.52
C CYS A 282 -1.74 4.24 -17.78
N THR A 283 -2.81 4.98 -17.47
CA THR A 283 -2.81 6.44 -17.41
C THR A 283 -3.56 6.90 -16.16
N GLY A 284 -3.02 7.89 -15.45
CA GLY A 284 -3.64 8.45 -14.24
C GLY A 284 -4.01 7.41 -13.18
N THR A 285 -5.26 7.43 -12.72
CA THR A 285 -5.79 6.48 -11.71
C THR A 285 -5.86 5.05 -12.22
N GLY A 286 -5.67 4.83 -13.53
CA GLY A 286 -5.54 3.49 -14.10
C GLY A 286 -4.36 2.71 -13.55
N SER A 287 -3.42 3.36 -12.84
CA SER A 287 -2.29 2.74 -12.11
C SER A 287 -2.70 1.90 -10.89
N ALA A 288 -3.91 2.07 -10.36
CA ALA A 288 -4.39 1.35 -9.18
C ALA A 288 -4.20 -0.19 -9.26
N PRO A 289 -4.76 -0.89 -10.27
CA PRO A 289 -4.58 -2.34 -10.36
C PRO A 289 -3.13 -2.77 -10.56
N MET A 290 -2.26 -1.94 -11.15
CA MET A 290 -0.82 -2.25 -11.27
C MET A 290 -0.15 -2.20 -9.91
N ARG A 291 -0.44 -1.18 -9.11
CA ARG A 291 0.07 -1.07 -7.74
C ARG A 291 -0.40 -2.23 -6.87
N ALA A 292 -1.61 -2.75 -7.10
CA ALA A 292 -2.08 -3.93 -6.39
C ALA A 292 -1.25 -5.19 -6.71
N MET A 293 -0.67 -5.27 -7.92
CA MET A 293 0.10 -6.43 -8.40
C MET A 293 1.59 -6.38 -8.05
N THR A 294 2.05 -5.31 -7.39
CA THR A 294 3.44 -5.09 -6.97
C THR A 294 3.50 -5.14 -5.45
#